data_AF-A0A945LGS8-F1
#
_entry.id   AF-A0A945LGS8-F1
#
_cell.length_a   1.000
_cell.length_b   1.000
_cell.length_c   1.000
_cell.angle_alpha   90.00
_cell.angle_beta   90.00
_cell.angle_gamma   90.00
#
_symmetry.space_group_name_H-M   'P 1'
#
loop_
_entity.id
_entity.type
_entity.pdbx_description
1 polymer ?
#
loop_
_entity_poly.entity_id
_entity_poly.type
_entity_poly.pdbx_seq_one_letter_code
_entity_poly.pdbx_strand_id
1 'polypeptide(L)'
;GTFETPKSADVGRIFMEARTRLADRQVLLGCARPPGMARREIDAYAVMAGLDGIAFPADGMAAVAETIGRPFHQEHACCSIKIGSAAEASCAA
;
A
#
# COMPACT_ATOMS: atom_id res chain seq x y z
N GLY A 1 21.25 22.34 -1.27
CA GLY A 1 21.42 20.91 -0.97
C GLY A 1 20.48 20.15 -1.86
N THR A 2 20.97 19.18 -2.62
CA THR A 2 20.15 18.42 -3.56
C THR A 2 19.53 17.24 -2.83
N PHE A 3 18.21 17.08 -2.93
CA PHE A 3 17.54 15.89 -2.43
C PHE A 3 17.80 14.72 -3.38
N GLU A 4 18.16 13.57 -2.82
CA GLU A 4 18.37 12.34 -3.58
C GLU A 4 17.15 11.42 -3.48
N THR A 5 16.89 10.66 -4.53
CA THR A 5 15.84 9.64 -4.51
C THR A 5 16.34 8.42 -3.74
N PRO A 6 15.63 7.95 -2.70
CA PRO A 6 16.05 6.78 -1.95
C PRO A 6 15.96 5.51 -2.80
N LYS A 7 16.79 4.51 -2.49
CA LYS A 7 16.70 3.21 -3.15
C LYS A 7 15.41 2.51 -2.72
N SER A 8 14.79 1.75 -3.62
CA SER A 8 13.57 0.98 -3.34
C SER A 8 13.70 0.10 -2.08
N ALA A 9 14.88 -0.49 -1.87
CA ALA A 9 15.15 -1.34 -0.70
C ALA A 9 15.12 -0.55 0.63
N ASP A 10 15.59 0.70 0.63
CA ASP A 10 15.54 1.56 1.82
C ASP A 10 14.08 1.90 2.17
N VAL A 11 13.26 2.15 1.14
CA VAL A 11 11.81 2.34 1.29
C VAL A 11 11.15 1.07 1.85
N GLY A 12 11.51 -0.12 1.35
CA GLY A 12 11.01 -1.40 1.86
C GLY A 12 11.34 -1.65 3.34
N ARG A 13 12.53 -1.23 3.81
CA ARG A 13 12.88 -1.30 5.24
C ARG A 13 11.97 -0.43 6.10
N ILE A 14 11.58 0.76 5.60
CA ILE A 14 10.64 1.65 6.30
C ILE A 14 9.27 0.98 6.45
N PHE A 15 8.82 0.21 5.45
CA PHE A 15 7.55 -0.51 5.52
C PHE A 15 7.52 -1.55 6.64
N MET A 16 8.58 -2.35 6.78
CA MET A 16 8.70 -3.31 7.88
C MET A 16 8.69 -2.61 9.25
N GLU A 17 9.40 -1.48 9.35
CA GLU A 17 9.41 -0.68 10.58
C GLU A 17 8.02 -0.11 10.89
N ALA A 18 7.31 0.39 9.88
CA ALA A 18 5.94 0.89 10.03
C ALA A 18 4.96 -0.22 10.47
N ARG A 19 5.15 -1.46 10.02
CA ARG A 19 4.35 -2.61 10.48
C ARG A 19 4.68 -3.05 11.89
N THR A 20 5.94 -2.94 12.28
CA THR A 20 6.35 -3.21 13.66
C THR A 20 5.81 -2.15 14.62
N ARG A 21 5.90 -0.86 14.26
CA ARG A 21 5.53 0.26 15.15
C ARG A 21 4.05 0.60 15.19
N LEU A 22 3.32 0.32 14.12
CA LEU A 22 1.91 0.71 13.97
C LEU A 22 1.00 -0.53 13.90
N ALA A 23 1.30 -1.58 14.66
CA ALA A 23 0.66 -2.89 14.53
C ALA A 23 -0.88 -2.88 14.66
N ASP A 24 -1.44 -1.89 15.35
CA ASP A 24 -2.88 -1.69 15.55
C ASP A 24 -3.53 -0.72 14.54
N ARG A 25 -2.75 -0.18 13.59
CA ARG A 25 -3.22 0.81 12.60
C ARG A 25 -3.07 0.31 11.18
N GLN A 26 -4.01 0.74 10.34
CA GLN A 26 -3.89 0.61 8.91
C GLN A 26 -2.74 1.48 8.38
N VAL A 27 -1.89 0.91 7.54
CA VAL A 27 -0.81 1.59 6.84
C VAL A 27 -1.01 1.39 5.34
N LEU A 28 -1.27 2.49 4.65
CA LEU A 28 -1.52 2.53 3.22
C LEU A 28 -0.32 3.15 2.50
N LEU A 29 0.09 2.55 1.38
CA LEU A 29 1.05 3.15 0.47
C LEU A 29 0.33 4.10 -0.49
N GLY A 30 0.67 5.38 -0.42
CA GLY A 30 0.12 6.43 -1.27
C GLY A 30 0.56 6.33 -2.74
N CYS A 31 0.01 7.20 -3.59
CA CYS A 31 0.28 7.16 -5.02
C CYS A 31 1.70 7.59 -5.40
N ALA A 32 2.31 8.52 -4.65
CA ALA A 32 3.56 9.18 -5.00
C ALA A 32 4.79 8.26 -4.83
N ARG A 33 5.32 7.77 -5.95
CA ARG A 33 6.54 6.97 -6.08
C ARG A 33 7.24 7.30 -7.41
N PRO A 34 8.57 7.11 -7.54
CA PRO A 34 9.24 7.22 -8.83
C PRO A 34 8.65 6.23 -9.84
N PRO A 35 8.47 6.60 -11.12
CA PRO A 35 7.91 5.70 -12.13
C PRO A 35 8.90 4.58 -12.51
N GLY A 36 8.43 3.61 -13.30
CA GLY A 36 9.27 2.52 -13.81
C GLY A 36 9.50 1.39 -12.80
N MET A 37 10.70 0.81 -12.83
CA MET A 37 11.03 -0.37 -12.01
C MET A 37 10.98 -0.08 -10.50
N ALA A 38 11.39 1.12 -10.07
CA ALA A 38 11.33 1.51 -8.68
C ALA A 38 9.91 1.39 -8.10
N ARG A 39 8.88 1.81 -8.85
CA ARG A 39 7.47 1.61 -8.46
C ARG A 39 7.12 0.15 -8.25
N ARG A 40 7.50 -0.74 -9.18
CA ARG A 40 7.20 -2.18 -9.07
C ARG A 40 7.86 -2.81 -7.85
N GLU A 41 9.11 -2.46 -7.60
CA GLU A 41 9.85 -2.96 -6.43
C GLU A 41 9.23 -2.45 -5.12
N ILE A 42 8.95 -1.15 -5.04
CA ILE A 42 8.32 -0.55 -3.85
C ILE A 42 6.96 -1.19 -3.59
N ASP A 43 6.15 -1.41 -4.61
CA ASP A 43 4.82 -2.01 -4.46
C ASP A 43 4.91 -3.47 -4.01
N ALA A 44 5.86 -4.22 -4.57
CA ALA A 44 6.13 -5.58 -4.14
C ALA A 44 6.57 -5.62 -2.67
N TYR A 45 7.48 -4.73 -2.25
CA TYR A 45 7.86 -4.61 -0.84
C TYR A 45 6.68 -4.24 0.05
N ALA A 46 5.76 -3.40 -0.40
CA ALA A 46 4.55 -3.08 0.36
C ALA A 46 3.64 -4.30 0.56
N VAL A 47 3.44 -5.11 -0.49
CA VAL A 47 2.69 -6.37 -0.39
C VAL A 47 3.37 -7.33 0.59
N MET A 48 4.67 -7.55 0.42
CA MET A 48 5.46 -8.49 1.23
C MET A 48 5.58 -8.04 2.68
N ALA A 49 5.69 -6.74 2.95
CA ALA A 49 5.72 -6.19 4.30
C ALA A 49 4.35 -6.27 4.99
N GLY A 50 3.28 -6.50 4.24
CA GLY A 50 1.93 -6.59 4.77
C GLY A 50 1.26 -5.23 4.99
N LEU A 51 1.49 -4.26 4.11
CA LEU A 51 0.72 -3.01 4.12
C LEU A 51 -0.76 -3.29 3.82
N ASP A 52 -1.65 -2.47 4.39
CA ASP A 52 -3.10 -2.71 4.35
C ASP A 52 -3.75 -2.25 3.04
N GLY A 53 -3.02 -1.47 2.24
CA GLY A 53 -3.46 -1.07 0.91
C GLY A 53 -2.41 -0.31 0.15
N ILE A 54 -2.56 -0.29 -1.18
CA ILE A 54 -1.65 0.37 -2.12
C ILE A 54 -2.51 1.14 -3.11
N ALA A 55 -2.36 2.46 -3.17
CA ALA A 55 -3.06 3.27 -4.15
C ALA A 55 -2.42 3.11 -5.53
N PHE A 56 -3.23 2.80 -6.54
CA PHE A 56 -2.79 2.57 -7.91
C PHE A 56 -1.57 1.63 -7.94
N PRO A 57 -1.71 0.36 -7.54
CA PRO A 57 -0.58 -0.56 -7.53
C PRO A 57 -0.05 -0.78 -8.95
N ALA A 58 1.23 -1.09 -9.08
CA ALA A 58 1.79 -1.55 -10.34
C ALA A 58 1.10 -2.84 -10.81
N ASP A 59 1.12 -3.09 -12.12
CA ASP A 59 0.58 -4.33 -12.68
C ASP A 59 1.25 -5.55 -12.04
N GLY A 60 0.45 -6.58 -11.76
CA GLY A 60 0.91 -7.84 -11.16
C GLY A 60 0.90 -7.86 -9.62
N MET A 61 0.66 -6.75 -8.92
CA MET A 61 0.63 -6.78 -7.44
C MET A 61 -0.50 -7.63 -6.86
N ALA A 62 -1.66 -7.68 -7.54
CA ALA A 62 -2.73 -8.60 -7.20
C ALA A 62 -2.24 -10.06 -7.28
N ALA A 63 -1.57 -10.44 -8.37
CA ALA A 63 -1.00 -11.78 -8.54
C ALA A 63 0.09 -12.08 -7.50
N VAL A 64 0.90 -11.09 -7.10
CA VAL A 64 1.87 -11.26 -6.01
C VAL A 64 1.15 -11.56 -4.69
N ALA A 65 0.09 -10.80 -4.36
CA ALA A 65 -0.70 -11.03 -3.15
C ALA A 65 -1.34 -12.43 -3.15
N GLU A 66 -1.91 -12.86 -4.28
CA GLU A 66 -2.44 -14.22 -4.45
C GLU A 66 -1.38 -15.29 -4.25
N THR A 67 -0.20 -15.09 -4.86
CA THR A 67 0.91 -16.06 -4.80
C THR A 67 1.40 -16.29 -3.37
N ILE A 68 1.36 -15.26 -2.52
CA ILE A 68 1.74 -15.37 -1.10
C ILE A 68 0.56 -15.70 -0.18
N GLY A 69 -0.63 -15.97 -0.73
CA GLY A 69 -1.82 -16.32 0.03
C GLY A 69 -2.41 -15.16 0.84
N ARG A 70 -2.19 -13.91 0.42
CA ARG A 70 -2.68 -12.73 1.12
C ARG A 70 -4.01 -12.24 0.52
N PRO A 71 -5.11 -12.22 1.30
CA PRO A 71 -6.39 -11.75 0.79
C PRO A 71 -6.31 -10.25 0.48
N PHE A 72 -6.96 -9.86 -0.61
CA PHE A 72 -7.10 -8.46 -1.00
C PHE A 72 -8.48 -8.25 -1.64
N HIS A 73 -8.88 -6.99 -1.69
CA HIS A 73 -10.02 -6.52 -2.47
C HIS A 73 -9.57 -5.27 -3.22
N GLN A 74 -10.28 -4.93 -4.29
CA GLN A 74 -9.99 -3.73 -5.07
C GLN A 74 -11.08 -2.71 -4.82
N GLU A 75 -10.67 -1.47 -4.63
CA GLU A 75 -11.55 -0.35 -4.37
C GLU A 75 -11.25 0.80 -5.33
N HIS A 76 -12.30 1.47 -5.78
CA HIS A 76 -12.19 2.63 -6.65
C HIS A 76 -12.14 3.93 -5.83
N ALA A 77 -11.14 4.08 -4.95
CA ALA A 77 -10.92 5.33 -4.23
C ALA A 77 -9.45 5.72 -4.06
N CYS A 78 -9.23 7.00 -3.77
CA CYS A 78 -7.90 7.57 -3.51
C CYS A 78 -7.38 7.17 -2.11
N CYS A 79 -6.06 7.12 -1.91
CA CYS A 79 -5.44 6.83 -0.60
C CYS A 79 -5.82 7.79 0.54
N SER A 80 -6.43 8.93 0.24
CA SER A 80 -6.94 9.89 1.23
C SER A 80 -8.39 9.62 1.65
N ILE A 81 -9.09 8.71 0.97
CA ILE A 81 -10.45 8.32 1.30
C ILE A 81 -10.36 7.12 2.25
N LYS A 82 -10.95 7.23 3.44
CA LYS A 82 -11.10 6.08 4.34
C LYS A 82 -12.13 5.14 3.75
N ILE A 83 -11.67 4.01 3.23
CA ILE A 83 -12.54 2.91 2.81
C ILE A 83 -12.59 1.92 3.97
N GLY A 84 -13.76 1.78 4.59
CA GLY A 84 -13.92 0.95 5.76
C GLY A 84 -15.39 0.65 6.00
N SER A 85 -15.75 -0.61 5.74
CA SER A 85 -16.95 -1.38 6.09
C SER A 85 -18.26 -0.60 6.16
N ALA A 86 -19.24 -0.98 5.32
CA ALA A 86 -20.64 -0.66 5.59
C ALA A 86 -21.10 -1.29 6.92
N ALA A 87 -20.77 -0.66 8.04
CA ALA A 87 -21.63 -0.62 9.19
C ALA A 87 -22.55 0.59 8.96
N GLU A 88 -23.72 0.31 8.36
CA GLU A 88 -24.94 1.13 8.44
C GLU A 88 -24.76 2.66 8.32
N ALA A 89 -24.36 3.14 7.14
CA ALA A 89 -24.73 4.49 6.74
C ALA A 89 -26.10 4.44 6.04
N SER A 90 -27.16 4.19 6.80
CA SER A 90 -28.51 4.51 6.35
C SER A 90 -28.68 6.02 6.45
N CYS A 91 -28.52 6.73 5.34
CA CYS A 91 -29.11 8.06 5.23
C CYS A 91 -30.63 7.88 5.13
N ALA A 92 -31.32 8.04 6.27
CA ALA A 92 -32.76 8.31 6.25
C ALA A 92 -32.98 9.65 5.55
N ALA A 93 -33.86 9.63 4.53
CA ALA A 93 -34.46 10.82 3.94
C ALA A 93 -35.54 11.40 4.85
#